data_AF-A0A4U1EL05-F1
#
_entry.id   AF-A0A4U1EL05-F1
#
_cell.length_a   1.000
_cell.length_b   1.000
_cell.length_c   1.000
_cell.angle_alpha   90.00
_cell.angle_beta   90.00
_cell.angle_gamma   90.00
#
_symmetry.space_group_name_H-M   'P 1'
#
loop_
_entity.id
_entity.type
_entity.pdbx_description
1 polymer ?
#
loop_
_entity_poly.entity_id
_entity_poly.type
_entity_poly.pdbx_seq_one_letter_code
_entity_poly.pdbx_strand_id
1 'polypeptide(L)'
;NTLEQCSVCSKPIMERILRATGKAYHPHCFTCVMCHRSLDGIPFTVDAGGLIHCIEDFHKKFAPRCSVCKEPIMPAPGQEETVRIVALDRDFHVHCYRCEVCGQCPLTLPGPLGPDFHKYSNY
;
A
#
# COMPACT_ATOMS: atom_id res chain seq x y z
N ASN A 1 17.16 -22.47 28.58
CA ASN A 1 16.89 -22.50 27.12
C ASN A 1 15.41 -22.25 26.90
N THR A 2 15.00 -20.99 26.88
CA THR A 2 13.61 -20.60 26.59
C THR A 2 13.49 -20.38 25.10
N LEU A 3 12.81 -21.30 24.40
CA LEU A 3 12.48 -21.14 22.98
C LEU A 3 11.41 -20.05 22.85
N GLU A 4 11.58 -19.13 21.91
CA GLU A 4 10.57 -18.08 21.66
C GLU A 4 9.27 -18.74 21.15
N GLN A 5 8.14 -18.26 21.63
CA GLN A 5 6.83 -18.84 21.30
C GLN A 5 6.18 -18.03 20.17
N CYS A 6 5.71 -18.72 19.13
CA CYS A 6 5.06 -18.05 18.02
C CYS A 6 3.72 -17.46 18.44
N SER A 7 3.50 -16.17 18.22
CA SER A 7 2.24 -15.51 18.60
C SER A 7 1.03 -15.91 17.73
N VAL A 8 1.24 -16.62 16.62
CA VAL A 8 0.16 -17.09 15.71
C VAL A 8 -0.30 -18.50 16.07
N CYS A 9 0.63 -19.45 16.19
CA CYS A 9 0.29 -20.86 16.46
C CYS A 9 0.52 -21.27 17.91
N SER A 10 1.03 -20.37 18.76
CA SER A 10 1.37 -20.61 20.17
C SER A 10 2.36 -21.76 20.41
N LYS A 11 3.06 -22.23 19.36
CA LYS A 11 4.07 -23.28 19.46
C LYS A 11 5.47 -22.69 19.64
N PRO A 12 6.38 -23.40 20.34
CA PRO A 12 7.76 -22.98 20.46
C PRO A 12 8.46 -23.02 19.08
N ILE A 13 9.18 -21.96 18.75
CA ILE A 13 9.96 -21.84 17.52
C ILE A 13 11.31 -22.51 17.76
N MET A 14 11.49 -23.71 17.20
CA MET A 14 12.76 -24.45 17.27
C MET A 14 13.74 -24.10 16.14
N GLU A 15 13.25 -23.36 15.14
CA GLU A 15 13.96 -23.03 13.90
C GLU A 15 14.29 -21.53 13.80
N ARG A 16 14.20 -20.93 12.59
CA ARG A 16 14.40 -19.50 12.38
C ARG A 16 13.25 -18.70 13.01
N ILE A 17 13.58 -17.77 13.90
CA ILE A 17 12.61 -16.86 14.52
C ILE A 17 12.51 -15.58 13.70
N LEU A 18 11.29 -15.20 13.30
CA LEU A 18 11.01 -13.91 12.68
C LEU A 18 10.44 -12.98 13.74
N ARG A 19 11.14 -11.88 14.03
CA ARG A 19 10.66 -10.84 14.95
C ARG A 19 9.99 -9.72 14.17
N ALA A 20 8.72 -9.48 14.48
CA ALA A 20 7.92 -8.42 13.87
C ALA A 20 7.04 -7.78 14.93
N THR A 21 6.88 -6.45 14.93
CA THR A 21 6.05 -5.73 15.92
C THR A 21 6.34 -6.10 17.39
N GLY A 22 7.60 -6.42 17.72
CA GLY A 22 8.00 -6.86 19.06
C GLY A 22 7.57 -8.28 19.45
N LYS A 23 7.01 -9.07 18.54
CA LYS A 23 6.58 -10.46 18.76
C LYS A 23 7.36 -11.43 17.87
N ALA A 24 7.42 -12.70 18.29
CA ALA A 24 8.10 -13.77 17.55
C ALA A 24 7.09 -14.59 16.72
N TYR A 25 7.48 -14.92 15.50
CA TYR A 25 6.68 -15.67 14.54
C TYR A 25 7.53 -16.69 13.78
N HIS A 26 6.89 -17.77 13.32
CA HIS A 26 7.52 -18.65 12.32
C HIS A 26 7.55 -17.96 10.95
N PRO A 27 8.55 -18.21 10.10
CA PRO A 27 8.61 -17.69 8.73
C PRO A 27 7.36 -18.05 7.92
N HIS A 28 6.78 -19.23 8.14
CA HIS A 28 5.54 -19.68 7.50
C HIS A 28 4.28 -19.18 8.22
N CYS A 29 4.33 -18.88 9.53
CA CYS A 29 3.18 -18.29 10.22
C CYS A 29 3.04 -16.78 9.91
N PHE A 30 4.14 -16.14 9.51
CA PHE A 30 4.18 -14.73 9.19
C PHE A 30 3.67 -14.46 7.77
N THR A 31 2.36 -14.56 7.60
CA THR A 31 1.67 -14.44 6.31
C THR A 31 0.61 -13.34 6.37
N CYS A 32 0.33 -12.70 5.22
CA CYS A 32 -0.76 -11.75 5.11
C CYS A 32 -2.11 -12.43 5.35
N VAL A 33 -2.98 -11.90 6.21
CA VAL A 33 -4.30 -12.52 6.42
C VAL A 33 -5.25 -12.40 5.23
N MET A 34 -4.93 -11.52 4.26
CA MET A 34 -5.74 -11.28 3.06
C MET A 34 -5.33 -12.20 1.90
N CYS A 35 -4.03 -12.27 1.59
CA CYS A 35 -3.52 -13.05 0.45
C CYS A 35 -2.75 -14.32 0.87
N HIS A 36 -2.58 -14.57 2.17
CA HIS A 36 -1.83 -15.71 2.74
C HIS A 36 -0.39 -15.86 2.24
N ARG A 37 0.17 -14.81 1.64
CA ARG A 37 1.57 -14.77 1.21
C ARG A 37 2.49 -14.60 2.41
N SER A 38 3.57 -15.37 2.47
CA SER A 38 4.65 -15.21 3.44
C SER A 38 5.32 -13.84 3.26
N LEU A 39 5.36 -13.04 4.32
CA LEU A 39 5.95 -11.69 4.32
C LEU A 39 7.40 -11.71 4.81
N ASP A 40 8.06 -12.85 4.66
CA ASP A 40 9.47 -13.01 4.97
C ASP A 40 10.32 -12.13 4.03
N GLY A 41 10.94 -11.09 4.58
CA GLY A 41 11.74 -10.12 3.80
C GLY A 41 10.91 -9.17 2.93
N ILE A 42 9.58 -9.20 3.03
CA ILE A 42 8.67 -8.29 2.32
C ILE A 42 8.16 -7.25 3.31
N PRO A 43 8.06 -5.97 2.92
CA PRO A 43 7.48 -4.97 3.80
C PRO A 43 6.02 -5.32 4.13
N PHE A 44 5.67 -5.20 5.40
CA PHE A 44 4.36 -5.53 5.95
C PHE A 44 3.91 -4.44 6.90
N THR A 45 2.61 -4.42 7.17
CA THR A 45 2.01 -3.58 8.20
C THR A 45 1.09 -4.43 9.07
N VAL A 46 0.74 -3.92 10.24
CA VAL A 46 -0.13 -4.61 11.18
C VAL A 46 -1.26 -3.66 11.55
N ASP A 47 -2.49 -4.13 11.37
CA ASP A 47 -3.68 -3.35 11.69
C ASP A 47 -3.86 -3.19 13.21
N ALA A 48 -4.77 -2.30 13.62
CA ALA A 48 -5.07 -2.07 15.04
C ALA A 48 -5.52 -3.35 15.79
N GLY A 49 -6.05 -4.34 15.07
CA GLY A 49 -6.41 -5.65 15.61
C GLY A 49 -5.25 -6.65 15.74
N GLY A 50 -4.02 -6.26 15.38
CA GLY A 50 -2.86 -7.17 15.39
C GLY A 50 -2.80 -8.11 14.18
N LEU A 51 -3.60 -7.86 13.14
CA LEU A 51 -3.60 -8.65 11.91
C LEU A 51 -2.51 -8.16 10.96
N ILE A 52 -1.68 -9.09 10.48
CA ILE A 52 -0.56 -8.80 9.59
C ILE A 52 -1.08 -8.70 8.16
N HIS A 53 -0.84 -7.56 7.52
CA HIS A 53 -1.21 -7.30 6.13
C HIS A 53 0.05 -6.99 5.33
N CYS A 54 0.09 -7.42 4.06
CA CYS A 54 1.12 -6.91 3.16
C CYS A 54 0.83 -5.44 2.86
N ILE A 55 1.90 -4.67 2.62
CA ILE A 55 1.77 -3.26 2.24
C ILE A 55 0.91 -3.11 0.99
N GLU A 56 0.98 -4.07 0.05
CA GLU A 56 0.17 -4.06 -1.17
C GLU A 56 -1.34 -4.14 -0.87
N ASP A 57 -1.82 -5.12 -0.10
CA ASP A 57 -3.25 -5.26 0.24
C ASP A 57 -3.73 -4.12 1.12
N PHE A 58 -2.90 -3.70 2.09
CA PHE A 58 -3.23 -2.58 2.96
C PHE A 58 -3.37 -1.30 2.13
N HIS A 59 -2.36 -0.95 1.34
CA HIS A 59 -2.45 0.18 0.42
C HIS A 59 -3.63 0.02 -0.52
N LYS A 60 -3.91 -1.16 -1.06
CA LYS A 60 -5.02 -1.37 -2.00
C LYS A 60 -6.38 -1.10 -1.36
N LYS A 61 -6.51 -1.39 -0.06
CA LYS A 61 -7.73 -1.19 0.72
C LYS A 61 -7.92 0.26 1.15
N PHE A 62 -6.83 0.95 1.48
CA PHE A 62 -6.84 2.36 1.91
C PHE A 62 -6.58 3.35 0.77
N ALA A 63 -6.19 2.87 -0.41
CA ALA A 63 -5.83 3.71 -1.54
C ALA A 63 -7.08 4.37 -2.14
N PRO A 64 -6.94 5.63 -2.57
CA PRO A 64 -7.94 6.29 -3.41
C PRO A 64 -8.20 5.47 -4.69
N ARG A 65 -9.45 5.46 -5.16
CA ARG A 65 -9.87 4.69 -6.34
C ARG A 65 -10.20 5.62 -7.49
N CYS A 66 -9.42 5.48 -8.56
CA CYS A 66 -9.58 6.30 -9.75
C CYS A 66 -11.03 6.26 -10.27
N SER A 67 -11.67 7.42 -10.39
CA SER A 67 -13.07 7.48 -10.84
C SER A 67 -13.28 7.05 -12.31
N VAL A 68 -12.20 6.88 -13.10
CA VAL A 68 -12.25 6.43 -14.50
C VAL A 68 -12.14 4.91 -14.62
N CYS A 69 -11.04 4.31 -14.16
CA CYS A 69 -10.82 2.86 -14.27
C CYS A 69 -11.33 2.07 -13.06
N LYS A 70 -11.74 2.74 -11.98
CA LYS A 70 -12.14 2.16 -10.68
C LYS A 70 -11.05 1.35 -9.98
N GLU A 71 -9.81 1.41 -10.49
CA GLU A 71 -8.67 0.76 -9.88
C GLU A 71 -8.01 1.66 -8.82
N PRO A 72 -7.41 1.06 -7.78
CA PRO A 72 -6.71 1.78 -6.74
C PRO A 72 -5.46 2.48 -7.29
N ILE A 73 -5.22 3.71 -6.86
CA ILE A 73 -4.04 4.49 -7.22
C ILE A 73 -2.96 4.19 -6.16
N MET A 74 -2.08 3.24 -6.48
CA MET A 74 -0.99 2.82 -5.59
C MET A 74 0.38 3.18 -6.17
N PRO A 75 1.39 3.46 -5.33
CA PRO A 75 2.76 3.57 -5.79
C PRO A 75 3.29 2.20 -6.25
N ALA A 76 4.26 2.21 -7.18
CA ALA A 76 4.96 1.01 -7.58
C ALA A 76 5.79 0.44 -6.40
N PRO A 77 6.01 -0.88 -6.33
CA PRO A 77 6.86 -1.48 -5.29
C PRO A 77 8.28 -0.89 -5.35
N GLY A 78 8.65 -0.10 -4.34
CA GLY A 78 9.93 0.61 -4.26
C GLY A 78 9.85 2.12 -4.57
N GLN A 79 8.67 2.66 -4.90
CA GLN A 79 8.42 4.10 -4.93
C GLN A 79 7.71 4.53 -3.65
N GLU A 80 8.27 5.54 -3.00
CA GLU A 80 7.68 6.20 -1.83
C GLU A 80 6.63 7.24 -2.25
N GLU A 81 6.65 7.69 -3.51
CA GLU A 81 5.72 8.68 -4.05
C GLU A 81 4.66 8.05 -4.96
N THR A 82 3.38 8.25 -4.63
CA THR A 82 2.26 7.96 -5.53
C THR A 82 1.69 9.26 -6.09
N VAL A 83 1.70 9.38 -7.42
CA VAL A 83 1.15 10.56 -8.10
C VAL A 83 -0.31 10.30 -8.45
N ARG A 84 -1.20 11.11 -7.87
CA ARG A 84 -2.62 11.14 -8.18
C ARG A 84 -3.06 12.53 -8.57
N ILE A 85 -4.06 12.62 -9.43
CA ILE A 85 -4.70 13.89 -9.78
C ILE A 85 -6.00 13.98 -8.99
N VAL A 86 -6.17 15.06 -8.23
CA VAL A 86 -7.41 15.38 -7.52
C VAL A 86 -8.10 16.48 -8.30
N ALA A 87 -9.33 16.23 -8.75
CA ALA A 87 -10.15 17.20 -9.45
C ALA A 87 -11.62 16.98 -9.07
N LEU A 88 -12.35 18.06 -8.76
CA LEU A 88 -13.77 18.02 -8.39
C LEU A 88 -14.06 16.99 -7.27
N ASP A 89 -13.23 16.99 -6.22
CA ASP A 89 -13.31 16.02 -5.09
C ASP A 89 -13.20 14.55 -5.49
N ARG A 90 -12.62 14.27 -6.66
CA ARG A 90 -12.36 12.91 -7.14
C ARG A 90 -10.90 12.71 -7.44
N ASP A 91 -10.46 11.48 -7.25
CA ASP A 91 -9.11 11.04 -7.53
C ASP A 91 -9.03 10.27 -8.86
N PHE A 92 -7.91 10.46 -9.55
CA PHE A 92 -7.63 9.91 -10.87
C PHE A 92 -6.16 9.54 -11.02
N HIS A 93 -5.86 8.46 -11.75
CA HIS A 93 -4.49 8.20 -12.20
C HIS A 93 -4.02 9.31 -13.14
N VAL A 94 -2.72 9.60 -13.13
CA VAL A 94 -2.08 10.55 -14.07
C VAL A 94 -2.39 10.20 -15.53
N HIS A 95 -2.46 8.89 -15.85
CA HIS A 95 -2.78 8.41 -17.18
C HIS A 95 -4.28 8.37 -17.50
N CYS A 96 -5.15 8.34 -16.48
CA CYS A 96 -6.59 8.28 -16.68
C CYS A 96 -7.25 9.67 -16.74
N TYR A 97 -6.60 10.69 -16.19
CA TYR A 97 -7.09 12.06 -16.25
C TYR A 97 -6.80 12.69 -17.62
N ARG A 98 -7.78 12.59 -18.53
CA ARG A 98 -7.73 13.18 -19.88
C ARG A 98 -8.75 14.29 -20.03
N CYS A 99 -8.39 15.35 -20.76
CA CYS A 99 -9.31 16.43 -21.12
C CYS A 99 -10.47 15.89 -21.97
N GLU A 100 -11.72 16.10 -21.53
CA GLU A 100 -12.93 15.63 -22.21
C GLU A 100 -13.15 16.32 -23.58
N VAL A 101 -12.61 17.54 -23.74
CA VAL A 101 -12.71 18.33 -24.98
C VAL A 101 -11.56 18.02 -25.95
N CYS A 102 -10.38 17.70 -25.43
CA CYS A 102 -9.13 17.64 -26.19
C CYS A 102 -8.70 16.20 -26.54
N GLY A 103 -9.09 15.21 -25.73
CA GLY A 103 -8.80 13.78 -25.91
C GLY A 103 -7.32 13.34 -25.89
N GLN A 104 -6.37 14.25 -26.12
CA GLN A 104 -5.01 13.91 -26.57
C GLN A 104 -3.88 14.70 -25.92
N CYS A 105 -4.13 15.69 -25.06
CA CYS A 105 -3.05 16.41 -24.39
C CYS A 105 -2.66 15.68 -23.10
N PRO A 106 -1.47 15.05 -23.00
CA PRO A 106 -0.87 14.85 -21.70
C PRO A 106 -0.58 16.26 -21.18
N LEU A 107 -1.24 16.68 -20.10
CA LEU A 107 -0.78 17.84 -19.33
C LEU A 107 0.51 17.44 -18.59
N THR A 108 1.52 17.00 -19.35
CA THR A 108 2.91 17.00 -18.93
C THR A 108 3.27 18.46 -18.72
N LEU A 109 3.28 18.85 -17.46
CA LEU A 109 3.52 20.20 -16.98
C LEU A 109 4.81 20.76 -17.56
N PRO A 110 4.78 22.05 -17.91
CA PRO A 110 5.77 22.94 -17.35
C PRO A 110 5.08 24.18 -16.75
N GLY A 111 5.32 24.47 -15.47
CA GLY A 111 4.99 25.78 -14.88
C GLY A 111 3.71 25.86 -14.05
N PRO A 112 3.54 27.00 -13.35
CA PRO A 112 2.84 27.10 -12.07
C PRO A 112 1.34 27.01 -12.29
N LEU A 113 0.72 25.96 -11.73
CA LEU A 113 -0.72 25.78 -11.82
C LEU A 113 -1.43 26.69 -10.82
N GLY A 114 -2.48 27.35 -11.30
CA GLY A 114 -3.36 28.23 -10.54
C GLY A 114 -4.04 27.57 -9.32
N PRO A 115 -4.83 28.35 -8.58
CA PRO A 115 -5.05 28.20 -7.13
C PRO A 115 -5.85 26.97 -6.66
N ASP A 116 -6.37 26.12 -7.56
CA ASP A 116 -7.34 25.06 -7.21
C ASP A 116 -6.87 23.63 -7.53
N PHE A 117 -5.56 23.40 -7.72
CA PHE A 117 -5.01 22.06 -7.87
C PHE A 117 -4.22 21.66 -6.64
N HIS A 118 -4.88 20.98 -5.69
CA HIS A 118 -4.22 20.26 -4.60
C HIS A 118 -3.47 19.05 -5.15
N LYS A 119 -2.31 19.32 -5.76
CA LYS A 119 -1.30 18.31 -5.99
C LYS A 119 -0.66 17.99 -4.64
N TYR A 120 -0.41 16.70 -4.43
CA TYR A 120 0.22 16.13 -3.26
C TYR A 120 -0.68 16.01 -2.02
N SER A 121 -1.18 14.79 -1.83
CA SER A 121 -1.24 14.25 -0.48
C SER A 121 -0.14 13.20 -0.42
N ASN A 122 1.03 13.60 0.11
CA ASN A 122 2.02 12.63 0.58
C ASN A 122 1.35 11.84 1.72
N TYR A 123 1.40 10.53 1.64
CA TYR A 123 1.07 9.63 2.73
C TYR A 123 2.34 8.90 3.15
#